data_AF-A0A529C492-F1
#
_entry.id   AF-A0A529C492-F1
#
_cell.length_a   1.000
_cell.length_b   1.000
_cell.length_c   1.000
_cell.angle_alpha   90.00
_cell.angle_beta   90.00
_cell.angle_gamma   90.00
#
_symmetry.space_group_name_H-M   'P 1'
#
loop_
_entity.id
_entity.type
_entity.pdbx_description
1 polymer ?
#
loop_
_entity_poly.entity_id
_entity_poly.type
_entity_poly.pdbx_seq_one_letter_code
_entity_poly.pdbx_strand_id
1 'polypeptide(L)'
;MHAYTSSMISVSPRSGQPSLPPTFAPTPLQPVSFFPSGSEIYAQGEKAGAFYQVEFGAVRVYRLLADGRRQISAFHLAGETF
;
A
#
# COMPACT_ATOMS: atom_id res chain seq x y z
N MET A 1 -4.54 -57.47 -1.29
CA MET A 1 -3.85 -56.56 -2.23
C MET A 1 -4.79 -56.33 -3.40
N HIS A 2 -5.43 -55.16 -3.49
CA HIS A 2 -6.33 -54.83 -4.60
C HIS A 2 -5.81 -53.59 -5.32
N ALA A 3 -5.44 -53.77 -6.59
CA ALA A 3 -5.09 -52.70 -7.50
C ALA A 3 -6.34 -52.27 -8.27
N TYR A 4 -6.60 -50.97 -8.31
CA TYR A 4 -7.56 -50.37 -9.22
C TYR A 4 -6.85 -49.27 -9.98
N THR A 5 -6.67 -49.50 -11.29
CA THR A 5 -6.27 -48.47 -12.24
C THR A 5 -7.53 -47.72 -12.65
N SER A 6 -7.50 -46.39 -12.54
CA SER A 6 -8.53 -45.52 -13.10
C SER A 6 -7.82 -44.38 -13.82
N SER A 7 -7.73 -44.51 -15.13
CA SER A 7 -7.29 -43.44 -16.02
C SER A 7 -8.40 -42.40 -16.14
N MET A 8 -8.25 -41.27 -15.46
CA MET A 8 -9.07 -40.09 -15.72
C MET A 8 -8.34 -39.20 -16.72
N ILE A 9 -8.99 -38.98 -17.86
CA ILE A 9 -8.53 -38.12 -18.95
C ILE A 9 -8.44 -36.67 -18.45
N SER A 10 -7.25 -36.08 -18.53
CA SER A 10 -7.03 -34.66 -18.24
C SER A 10 -7.64 -33.82 -19.36
N VAL A 11 -8.77 -33.17 -19.08
CA VAL A 11 -9.31 -32.09 -19.93
C VAL A 11 -8.74 -30.79 -19.40
N SER A 12 -7.74 -30.24 -20.07
CA SER A 12 -7.22 -28.90 -19.78
C SER A 12 -8.28 -27.85 -20.17
N PRO A 13 -8.86 -27.08 -19.26
CA PRO A 13 -9.67 -25.93 -19.66
C PRO A 13 -8.73 -24.88 -20.26
N ARG A 14 -8.98 -24.51 -21.53
CA ARG A 14 -8.28 -23.42 -22.22
C ARG A 14 -8.27 -22.17 -21.35
N SER A 15 -7.07 -21.73 -21.02
CA SER A 15 -6.76 -20.48 -20.35
C SER A 15 -7.18 -19.29 -21.23
N GLY A 16 -8.27 -18.66 -20.84
CA GLY A 16 -8.69 -17.34 -21.33
C GLY A 16 -8.98 -16.42 -20.15
N GLN A 17 -8.16 -16.46 -19.11
CA GLN A 17 -8.26 -15.49 -18.02
C GLN A 17 -7.56 -14.21 -18.50
N PRO A 18 -8.26 -13.06 -18.65
CA PRO A 18 -7.56 -11.80 -18.79
C PRO A 18 -6.72 -11.64 -17.53
N SER A 19 -5.39 -11.64 -17.69
CA SER A 19 -4.47 -11.36 -16.60
C SER A 19 -4.71 -9.91 -16.19
N LEU A 20 -5.65 -9.70 -15.28
CA LEU A 20 -5.72 -8.46 -14.53
C LEU A 20 -4.32 -8.24 -13.96
N PRO A 21 -3.72 -7.05 -14.11
CA PRO A 21 -2.44 -6.78 -13.48
C PRO A 21 -2.58 -7.11 -11.99
N PRO A 22 -1.54 -7.65 -11.33
CA PRO A 22 -1.55 -7.97 -9.91
C PRO A 22 -1.59 -6.71 -9.02
N THR A 23 -2.21 -5.63 -9.49
CA THR A 23 -2.37 -4.33 -8.82
C THR A 23 -3.14 -4.47 -7.50
N PHE A 24 -3.93 -5.53 -7.32
CA PHE A 24 -4.67 -5.81 -6.09
C PHE A 24 -4.46 -7.25 -5.60
N ALA A 25 -3.29 -7.85 -5.81
CA ALA A 25 -2.92 -8.97 -4.95
C ALA A 25 -2.95 -8.45 -3.50
N PRO A 26 -3.54 -9.17 -2.52
CA PRO A 26 -3.55 -8.73 -1.13
C PRO A 26 -2.09 -8.51 -0.73
N THR A 27 -1.70 -7.24 -0.60
CA THR A 27 -0.36 -6.86 -0.24
C THR A 27 -0.05 -7.55 1.09
N PRO A 28 1.09 -8.24 1.23
CA PRO A 28 1.49 -8.76 2.53
C PRO A 28 1.38 -7.62 3.54
N LEU A 29 0.67 -7.86 4.66
CA LEU A 29 0.41 -6.87 5.70
C LEU A 29 1.72 -6.17 6.05
N GLN A 30 1.90 -4.95 5.57
CA GLN A 30 3.09 -4.18 5.89
C GLN A 30 3.01 -3.84 7.38
N PRO A 31 4.08 -4.04 8.16
CA PRO A 31 4.09 -3.62 9.54
C PRO A 31 3.77 -2.13 9.67
N VAL A 32 2.88 -1.78 10.59
CA VAL A 32 2.55 -0.39 10.91
C VAL A 32 3.81 0.32 11.40
N SER A 33 4.14 1.44 10.77
CA SER A 33 5.26 2.30 11.19
C SER A 33 4.78 3.31 12.22
N PHE A 34 5.55 3.49 13.30
CA PHE A 34 5.21 4.39 14.41
C PHE A 34 6.09 5.64 14.38
N PHE A 35 5.45 6.80 14.47
CA PHE A 35 6.09 8.11 14.38
C PHE A 35 5.77 8.93 15.64
N PRO A 36 6.78 9.43 16.38
CA PRO A 36 6.56 10.35 17.48
C PRO A 36 5.91 11.67 17.02
N SER A 37 5.30 12.41 17.95
CA SER A 37 4.76 13.73 17.64
C SER A 37 5.84 14.65 17.08
N GLY A 38 5.56 15.22 15.91
CA GLY A 38 6.45 16.16 15.22
C GLY A 38 7.59 15.53 14.41
N SER A 39 7.69 14.19 14.35
CA SER A 39 8.65 13.55 13.45
C SER A 39 8.23 13.69 11.99
N GLU A 40 9.22 13.78 11.11
CA GLU A 40 9.03 13.80 9.66
C GLU A 40 8.78 12.37 9.14
N ILE A 41 7.86 12.24 8.17
CA ILE A 41 7.53 10.97 7.51
C ILE A 41 8.12 10.94 6.09
N TYR A 42 8.00 12.04 5.36
CA TYR A 42 8.67 12.30 4.09
C TYR A 42 8.98 13.80 3.98
N ALA A 43 9.92 14.16 3.10
CA ALA A 43 10.32 15.54 2.87
C ALA A 43 10.06 16.03 1.43
N GLN A 44 9.85 17.34 1.30
CA GLN A 44 9.65 17.99 0.00
C GLN A 44 10.90 17.83 -0.88
N GLY A 45 10.72 17.27 -2.08
CA GLY A 45 11.80 17.06 -3.05
C GLY A 45 12.45 15.67 -2.96
N GLU A 46 12.07 14.84 -2.00
CA GLU A 46 12.46 13.43 -1.98
C GLU A 46 11.81 12.65 -3.12
N LYS A 47 12.46 11.55 -3.52
CA LYS A 47 11.88 10.63 -4.49
C LYS A 47 10.59 10.05 -3.92
N ALA A 48 9.52 10.06 -4.72
CA ALA A 48 8.23 9.49 -4.32
C ALA A 48 8.38 8.04 -3.84
N GLY A 49 7.87 7.79 -2.63
CA GLY A 49 7.90 6.49 -1.94
C GLY A 49 6.53 5.80 -1.96
N ALA A 50 6.14 5.27 -0.81
CA ALA A 50 4.84 4.62 -0.61
C ALA A 50 3.73 5.64 -0.32
N PHE A 51 2.48 5.21 -0.50
CA PHE A 51 1.32 5.89 0.10
C PHE A 51 1.17 5.45 1.55
N TYR A 52 0.77 6.37 2.42
CA TYR A 52 0.57 6.09 3.83
C TYR A 52 -0.89 6.26 4.19
N GLN A 53 -1.46 5.30 4.91
CA GLN A 53 -2.75 5.47 5.57
C GLN A 53 -2.51 5.69 7.07
N VAL A 54 -3.20 6.67 7.64
CA VAL A 54 -3.11 6.92 9.08
C VAL A 54 -3.90 5.84 9.81
N GLU A 55 -3.21 4.99 10.57
CA GLU A 55 -3.89 4.02 11.45
C GLU A 55 -4.41 4.67 12.73
N PHE A 56 -3.64 5.59 13.31
CA PHE A 56 -4.04 6.36 14.49
C PHE A 56 -3.27 7.69 14.59
N GLY A 57 -3.78 8.63 15.39
CA GLY A 57 -3.18 9.95 15.57
C GLY A 57 -3.57 10.94 14.47
N ALA A 58 -2.67 11.88 14.17
CA ALA A 58 -2.88 12.90 13.15
C ALA A 58 -1.56 13.24 12.45
N VAL A 59 -1.63 13.45 11.13
CA VAL A 59 -0.52 13.90 10.29
C VAL A 59 -0.83 15.29 9.74
N ARG A 60 0.17 16.16 9.70
CA ARG A 60 0.09 17.45 9.01
C ARG A 60 1.01 17.44 7.80
N VAL A 61 0.50 17.85 6.65
CA VAL A 61 1.30 18.09 5.44
C VAL A 61 1.52 19.58 5.32
N TYR A 62 2.77 19.98 5.07
CA TYR A 62 3.11 21.38 4.86
C TYR A 62 4.15 21.51 3.75
N ARG A 63 4.19 22.69 3.14
CA ARG A 63 5.30 23.09 2.26
C ARG A 63 6.15 24.15 2.92
N LEU A 64 7.43 24.19 2.58
CA LEU A 64 8.29 25.32 2.90
C LEU A 64 8.12 26.41 1.84
N LEU A 65 7.90 27.64 2.29
CA LEU A 65 7.89 28.83 1.45
C LEU A 65 9.33 29.35 1.26
N ALA A 66 9.53 30.17 0.23
CA ALA A 66 10.86 30.74 -0.08
C ALA A 66 11.43 31.61 1.06
N ASP A 67 10.56 32.13 1.92
CA ASP A 67 10.92 32.91 3.11
C ASP A 67 11.17 32.05 4.37
N GLY A 68 11.18 30.72 4.23
CA GLY A 68 11.44 29.77 5.31
C GLY A 68 10.23 29.45 6.19
N ARG A 69 9.06 30.06 5.96
CA ARG A 69 7.84 29.73 6.71
C ARG A 69 7.26 28.39 6.27
N ARG A 70 6.52 27.75 7.19
CA ARG A 70 5.75 26.53 6.94
C ARG A 70 4.29 26.90 6.67
N GLN A 71 3.76 26.49 5.52
CA GLN A 71 2.33 26.59 5.23
C GLN A 71 1.73 25.19 5.29
N ILE A 72 0.81 24.97 6.23
CA ILE A 72 0.07 23.71 6.34
C ILE A 72 -0.95 23.66 5.20
N SER A 73 -0.90 22.58 4.41
CA SER A 73 -1.81 22.35 3.29
C SER A 73 -2.93 21.39 3.64
N ALA A 74 -2.69 20.45 4.56
CA ALA A 74 -3.69 19.47 4.97
C ALA A 74 -3.39 18.88 6.36
N PHE A 75 -4.43 18.38 7.00
CA PHE A 75 -4.36 17.47 8.12
C PHE A 75 -5.04 16.16 7.71
N HIS A 76 -4.44 15.04 8.07
CA HIS A 76 -4.97 13.70 7.84
C HIS A 76 -5.17 12.98 9.17
N LEU A 77 -6.34 12.36 9.34
CA LEU A 77 -6.74 11.59 10.51
C LEU A 77 -6.86 10.10 10.20
N ALA A 78 -7.16 9.30 11.22
CA ALA A 78 -7.29 7.85 11.09
C ALA A 78 -8.22 7.44 9.93
N GLY A 79 -7.74 6.52 9.08
CA GLY A 79 -8.41 6.05 7.87
C GLY A 79 -8.08 6.84 6.60
N GLU A 80 -7.47 8.02 6.72
CA GLU A 80 -7.13 8.84 5.55
C GLU A 80 -5.74 8.52 5.01
N THR A 81 -5.60 8.64 3.69
CA THR A 81 -4.33 8.43 2.96
C THR A 81 -3.69 9.77 2.61
N PHE A 82 -2.36 9.84 2.69
CA PHE A 82 -1.57 11.02 2.36
C PHE A 82 -0.23 10.66 1.69
#